data_AF-A0AAN0RU27-F1
#
_entry.id   AF-A0AAN0RU27-F1
#
_cell.length_a   1.000
_cell.length_b   1.000
_cell.length_c   1.000
_cell.angle_alpha   90.00
_cell.angle_beta   90.00
_cell.angle_gamma   90.00
#
_symmetry.space_group_name_H-M   'P 1'
#
loop_
_entity.id
_entity.type
_entity.pdbx_description
1 polymer ?
#
loop_
_entity_poly.entity_id
_entity_poly.type
_entity_poly.pdbx_seq_one_letter_code
_entity_poly.pdbx_strand_id
1 'polypeptide(L)'
;MNNRNLLISITFDALLAACFYLFVVHRIEAAKHFAHVVLWFCVACQVIVVVSGRASECERPAPVNGAYDWVTLLVVVLVLVSMGDVVLPSALLISHMLFSAARGKRA
;
A
#
# COMPACT_ATOMS: atom_id res chain seq x y z
N MET A 1 16.11 -14.48 -4.90
CA MET A 1 15.57 -13.33 -5.66
C MET A 1 14.39 -13.83 -6.48
N ASN A 2 13.19 -13.29 -6.33
CA ASN A 2 12.06 -13.67 -7.18
C ASN A 2 11.58 -12.43 -7.95
N ASN A 3 12.08 -12.22 -9.17
CA ASN A 3 11.72 -11.09 -10.05
C ASN A 3 10.20 -10.92 -10.20
N ARG A 4 9.46 -12.03 -10.01
CA ARG A 4 8.00 -12.07 -9.99
C ARG A 4 7.38 -11.15 -8.94
N ASN A 5 7.92 -11.09 -7.73
CA ASN A 5 7.33 -10.30 -6.64
C ASN A 5 7.50 -8.79 -6.90
N LEU A 6 8.65 -8.39 -7.43
CA LEU A 6 8.91 -7.01 -7.84
C LEU A 6 7.99 -6.61 -9.00
N LEU A 7 7.85 -7.47 -10.02
CA LEU A 7 6.95 -7.22 -11.15
C LEU A 7 5.49 -7.03 -10.70
N ILE A 8 5.02 -7.86 -9.77
CA ILE A 8 3.66 -7.73 -9.20
C ILE A 8 3.51 -6.38 -8.50
N SER A 9 4.47 -5.97 -7.67
CA SER A 9 4.43 -4.68 -6.98
C SER A 9 4.42 -3.50 -7.96
N ILE A 10 5.28 -3.51 -8.98
CA ILE A 10 5.30 -2.48 -10.03
C ILE A 10 3.97 -2.44 -10.80
N THR A 11 3.38 -3.60 -11.10
CA THR A 11 2.10 -3.67 -11.83
C THR A 11 0.96 -3.09 -11.02
N PHE A 12 0.95 -3.38 -9.71
CA PHE A 12 -0.02 -2.83 -8.78
C PHE A 12 0.12 -1.32 -8.64
N ASP A 13 1.34 -0.81 -8.57
CA ASP A 13 1.62 0.62 -8.51
C ASP A 13 1.23 1.33 -9.81
N ALA A 14 1.49 0.72 -10.96
CA ALA A 14 1.06 1.24 -12.26
C ALA A 14 -0.47 1.32 -12.37
N LEU A 15 -1.19 0.33 -11.82
CA LEU A 15 -2.64 0.35 -11.75
C LEU A 15 -3.14 1.50 -10.86
N LEU A 16 -2.60 1.65 -9.65
CA LEU A 16 -2.96 2.76 -8.75
C LEU A 16 -2.64 4.13 -9.37
N ALA A 17 -1.48 4.26 -10.01
CA ALA A 17 -1.08 5.47 -10.71
C ALA A 17 -2.04 5.80 -11.86
N ALA A 18 -2.47 4.81 -12.64
CA ALA A 18 -3.46 4.99 -13.68
C ALA A 18 -4.82 5.43 -13.11
N CYS A 19 -5.27 4.82 -12.00
CA CYS A 19 -6.52 5.22 -11.34
C CYS A 19 -6.46 6.66 -10.80
N PHE A 20 -5.36 7.04 -10.16
CA PHE A 20 -5.17 8.41 -9.69
C PHE A 20 -5.05 9.40 -10.84
N TYR A 21 -4.38 9.04 -11.95
CA TYR A 21 -4.32 9.88 -13.15
C TYR A 21 -5.71 10.12 -13.74
N LEU A 22 -6.52 9.06 -13.93
CA LEU A 22 -7.89 9.17 -14.43
C LEU A 22 -8.78 10.02 -13.51
N PHE A 23 -8.56 9.96 -12.20
CA PHE A 23 -9.29 10.81 -11.27
C PHE A 23 -8.81 12.27 -11.28
N VAL A 24 -7.50 12.51 -11.14
CA VAL A 24 -6.92 13.87 -11.02
C VAL A 24 -7.09 14.65 -12.31
N VAL A 25 -6.77 14.03 -13.45
CA VAL A 25 -6.73 14.70 -14.76
C VAL A 25 -8.09 14.63 -15.45
N HIS A 26 -8.71 13.45 -15.46
CA HIS A 26 -9.96 13.23 -16.19
C HIS A 26 -11.23 13.30 -15.33
N ARG A 27 -11.10 13.55 -14.01
CA ARG A 27 -12.23 13.68 -13.07
C ARG A 27 -13.17 12.47 -13.05
N ILE A 28 -12.64 11.27 -13.33
CA ILE A 28 -13.40 10.03 -13.31
C ILE A 28 -13.54 9.53 -11.86
N GLU A 29 -14.67 9.82 -11.23
CA GLU A 29 -14.97 9.41 -9.84
C GLU A 29 -14.97 7.89 -9.63
N ALA A 30 -15.29 7.10 -10.67
CA ALA A 30 -15.24 5.65 -10.60
C ALA A 30 -13.79 5.14 -10.39
N ALA A 31 -12.79 5.80 -10.99
CA ALA A 31 -11.39 5.45 -10.82
C ALA A 31 -10.92 5.73 -9.38
N LYS A 32 -11.39 6.83 -8.79
CA LYS A 32 -11.19 7.12 -7.37
C LYS A 32 -11.79 6.02 -6.49
N HIS A 33 -13.05 5.66 -6.70
CA HIS A 33 -13.71 4.61 -5.91
C HIS A 33 -12.97 3.28 -5.99
N PHE A 34 -12.57 2.89 -7.19
CA PHE A 34 -11.79 1.67 -7.40
C PHE A 34 -10.45 1.72 -6.63
N ALA A 35 -9.70 2.82 -6.72
CA ALA A 35 -8.47 2.98 -5.94
C ALA A 35 -8.72 2.90 -4.42
N HIS A 36 -9.80 3.50 -3.91
CA HIS A 36 -10.15 3.41 -2.49
C HIS A 36 -10.43 1.97 -2.06
N VAL A 37 -11.22 1.22 -2.85
CA VAL A 37 -11.54 -0.18 -2.56
C VAL A 37 -10.27 -1.02 -2.51
N VAL A 38 -9.39 -0.85 -3.50
CA VAL A 38 -8.11 -1.56 -3.57
C VAL A 38 -7.23 -1.26 -2.36
N LEU A 39 -7.14 0.01 -1.96
CA LEU A 39 -6.34 0.42 -0.81
C LEU A 39 -6.93 -0.07 0.52
N TRP A 40 -8.24 0.01 0.71
CA TRP A 40 -8.90 -0.58 1.87
C TRP A 40 -8.70 -2.08 1.96
N PHE A 41 -8.71 -2.78 0.83
CA PHE A 41 -8.40 -4.20 0.78
C PHE A 41 -6.96 -4.47 1.25
N CYS A 42 -5.97 -3.67 0.82
CA CYS A 42 -4.60 -3.77 1.32
C CYS A 42 -4.51 -3.56 2.83
N VAL A 43 -5.21 -2.55 3.38
CA VAL A 43 -5.28 -2.30 4.83
C VAL A 43 -5.82 -3.54 5.54
N ALA A 44 -6.94 -4.08 5.08
CA ALA A 44 -7.57 -5.25 5.69
C ALA A 44 -6.63 -6.46 5.68
N CYS A 45 -5.97 -6.74 4.56
CA CYS A 45 -5.00 -7.83 4.46
C CYS A 45 -3.83 -7.65 5.46
N GLN A 46 -3.26 -6.44 5.55
CA GLN A 46 -2.17 -6.17 6.50
C GLN A 46 -2.63 -6.39 7.95
N VAL A 47 -3.80 -5.88 8.32
CA VAL A 47 -4.36 -6.05 9.67
C VAL A 47 -4.63 -7.52 9.97
N ILE A 48 -5.22 -8.29 9.05
CA ILE A 48 -5.47 -9.73 9.23
C ILE A 48 -4.16 -10.49 9.47
N VAL A 49 -3.10 -10.17 8.71
CA VAL A 49 -1.80 -10.83 8.89
C VAL A 49 -1.14 -10.45 10.21
N VAL A 50 -1.30 -9.20 10.66
CA VAL A 50 -0.85 -8.75 12.00
C VAL A 50 -1.59 -9.50 13.10
N VAL A 51 -2.94 -9.51 13.06
CA VAL A 51 -3.78 -10.10 14.11
C VAL A 51 -3.64 -11.62 14.17
N SER A 52 -3.44 -12.28 13.03
CA SER A 52 -3.18 -13.72 12.98
C SER A 52 -1.79 -14.12 13.49
N GLY A 53 -0.91 -13.17 13.83
CA GLY A 53 0.46 -13.43 14.29
C GLY A 53 1.42 -13.91 13.20
N ARG A 54 0.94 -14.03 11.95
CA ARG A 54 1.69 -14.58 10.81
C ARG A 54 2.57 -13.55 10.11
N ALA A 55 2.57 -12.29 10.58
CA ALA A 55 3.43 -11.24 10.02
C ALA A 55 4.92 -11.61 10.01
N SER A 56 5.38 -12.42 10.96
CA SER A 56 6.78 -12.88 11.02
C SER A 56 7.13 -13.98 9.99
N GLU A 57 6.13 -14.62 9.39
CA GLU A 57 6.29 -15.61 8.32
C GLU A 57 6.38 -14.94 6.93
N CYS A 58 5.94 -13.68 6.82
CA CYS A 58 6.08 -12.92 5.59
C CYS A 58 7.55 -12.57 5.33
N GLU A 59 8.00 -12.83 4.10
CA GLU A 59 9.36 -12.56 3.66
C GLU A 59 9.74 -11.08 3.88
N ARG A 60 10.95 -10.81 4.39
CA ARG A 60 11.44 -9.44 4.48
C ARG A 60 11.84 -8.97 3.07
N PRO A 61 11.32 -7.83 2.59
CA PRO A 61 11.74 -7.24 1.35
C PRO A 61 13.22 -6.91 1.47
N ALA A 62 13.95 -7.11 0.37
CA ALA A 62 15.30 -6.59 0.25
C ALA A 62 15.30 -5.07 0.54
N PRO A 63 16.39 -4.48 1.03
CA PRO A 63 16.44 -3.07 1.43
C PRO A 63 15.91 -2.11 0.35
N VAL A 64 16.24 -2.38 -0.91
CA VAL A 64 15.77 -1.61 -2.08
C VAL A 64 14.26 -1.71 -2.27
N ASN A 65 13.68 -2.89 -2.04
CA ASN A 65 12.24 -3.12 -2.16
C ASN A 65 11.48 -2.49 -0.99
N GLY A 66 12.08 -2.48 0.22
CA GLY A 66 11.53 -1.76 1.36
C GLY A 66 11.52 -0.24 1.14
N ALA A 67 12.61 0.33 0.61
CA ALA A 67 12.65 1.75 0.25
C ALA A 67 11.62 2.09 -0.84
N TYR A 68 11.48 1.24 -1.85
CA TYR A 68 10.48 1.39 -2.90
C TYR A 68 9.05 1.39 -2.32
N ASP A 69 8.72 0.43 -1.46
CA ASP A 69 7.40 0.33 -0.80
C ASP A 69 7.08 1.61 0.00
N TRP A 70 8.06 2.18 0.72
CA TRP A 70 7.89 3.43 1.48
C TRP A 70 7.68 4.64 0.57
N VAL A 71 8.43 4.75 -0.52
CA VAL A 71 8.28 5.85 -1.49
C VAL A 71 6.91 5.79 -2.15
N THR A 72 6.48 4.63 -2.62
CA THR A 72 5.14 4.44 -3.20
C THR A 72 4.06 4.77 -2.17
N LEU A 73 4.16 4.25 -0.94
CA LEU A 73 3.19 4.52 0.12
C LEU A 73 3.07 6.02 0.41
N LEU A 74 4.20 6.73 0.48
CA LEU A 74 4.22 8.17 0.73
C LEU A 74 3.52 8.94 -0.40
N VAL A 75 3.76 8.57 -1.66
CA VAL A 75 3.09 9.19 -2.81
C VAL A 75 1.58 8.96 -2.74
N VAL A 76 1.13 7.73 -2.48
CA VAL A 76 -0.29 7.42 -2.32
C VAL A 76 -0.93 8.24 -1.21
N VAL A 77 -0.26 8.34 -0.05
CA VAL A 77 -0.73 9.14 1.09
C VAL A 77 -0.86 10.61 0.71
N LEU A 78 0.16 11.20 0.09
CA LEU A 78 0.14 12.61 -0.32
C LEU A 78 -0.98 12.90 -1.31
N VAL A 79 -1.20 12.00 -2.27
CA VAL A 79 -2.29 12.11 -3.25
C VAL A 79 -3.65 12.10 -2.54
N LEU A 80 -3.92 11.14 -1.65
CA LEU A 80 -5.19 11.07 -0.92
C LEU A 80 -5.43 12.29 -0.01
N VAL A 81 -4.40 12.73 0.71
CA VAL A 81 -4.48 13.92 1.57
C VAL A 81 -4.75 15.17 0.74
N SER A 82 -4.10 15.32 -0.43
CA SER A 82 -4.35 16.45 -1.32
C SER A 82 -5.78 16.51 -1.87
N MET A 83 -6.48 15.36 -1.86
CA MET A 83 -7.88 15.23 -2.24
C MET A 83 -8.86 15.44 -1.08
N GLY A 84 -8.35 15.73 0.13
CA GLY A 84 -9.14 15.92 1.34
C GLY A 84 -9.53 14.62 2.05
N ASP A 85 -9.02 13.46 1.63
CA ASP A 85 -9.21 12.21 2.38
C ASP A 85 -8.09 12.05 3.41
N VAL A 86 -8.48 11.92 4.68
CA VAL A 86 -7.55 11.73 5.81
C VAL A 86 -7.69 10.34 6.41
N VAL A 87 -8.84 9.68 6.23
CA VAL A 87 -9.15 8.42 6.91
C VAL A 87 -8.38 7.27 6.27
N LEU A 88 -8.49 7.13 4.95
CA LEU A 88 -7.79 6.08 4.21
C LEU A 88 -6.25 6.17 4.32
N PRO A 89 -5.59 7.33 4.12
CA PRO A 89 -4.14 7.40 4.27
C PRO A 89 -3.67 7.14 5.70
N SER A 90 -4.44 7.56 6.71
CA SER A 90 -4.13 7.23 8.12
C SER A 90 -4.23 5.74 8.37
N ALA A 91 -5.29 5.08 7.89
CA ALA A 91 -5.47 3.64 8.02
C ALA A 91 -4.33 2.86 7.34
N LEU A 92 -3.94 3.26 6.13
CA LEU A 92 -2.81 2.69 5.38
C LEU A 92 -1.48 2.82 6.13
N LEU A 93 -1.17 4.00 6.66
CA LEU A 93 0.07 4.23 7.41
C LEU A 93 0.11 3.40 8.69
N ILE A 94 -0.98 3.40 9.47
CA ILE A 94 -1.06 2.65 10.73
C ILE A 94 -0.94 1.15 10.47
N SER A 95 -1.70 0.61 9.51
CA SER A 95 -1.63 -0.82 9.18
C SER A 95 -0.25 -1.23 8.68
N HIS A 96 0.38 -0.40 7.86
CA HIS A 96 1.71 -0.67 7.32
C HIS A 96 2.80 -0.62 8.41
N MET A 97 2.72 0.33 9.33
CA MET A 97 3.63 0.41 10.48
C MET A 97 3.45 -0.78 11.43
N LEU A 98 2.21 -1.15 11.76
CA LEU A 98 1.92 -2.33 12.58
C LEU A 98 2.44 -3.62 11.93
N PHE A 99 2.21 -3.78 10.63
CA PHE A 99 2.71 -4.91 9.86
C PHE A 99 4.24 -4.96 9.85
N SER A 100 4.90 -3.84 9.60
CA SER A 100 6.36 -3.74 9.60
C SER A 100 6.96 -4.04 10.98
N ALA A 101 6.36 -3.50 12.04
CA ALA A 101 6.78 -3.76 13.43
C ALA A 101 6.58 -5.23 13.82
N ALA A 102 5.43 -5.83 13.48
CA ALA A 102 5.15 -7.23 13.76
C ALA A 102 6.10 -8.19 13.00
N ARG A 103 6.51 -7.84 11.78
CA ARG A 103 7.52 -8.60 11.01
C ARG A 103 8.95 -8.44 11.56
N GLY A 104 9.22 -7.36 12.29
CA GLY A 104 10.53 -7.07 12.90
C GLY A 104 10.87 -7.94 14.12
N LYS A 105 9.88 -8.53 14.80
CA LYS A 105 10.03 -9.21 16.10
C LYS A 105 10.77 -10.57 16.12
N ARG A 106 11.31 -11.05 15.00
CA ARG A 106 12.31 -12.15 15.01
C ARG A 106 13.70 -11.52 14.98
N ALA A 107 14.27 -11.32 16.17
CA ALA A 107 15.70 -11.13 16.43
C ALA A 107 16.02 -11.90 17.71
#